data_AF-A0A521H0Z1-F1
#
_entry.id   AF-A0A521H0Z1-F1
#
_cell.length_a   1.000
_cell.length_b   1.000
_cell.length_c   1.000
_cell.angle_alpha   90.00
_cell.angle_beta   90.00
_cell.angle_gamma   90.00
#
_symmetry.space_group_name_H-M   'P 1'
#
loop_
_entity.id
_entity.type
_entity.pdbx_description
1 polymer ?
#
loop_
_entity_poly.entity_id
_entity_poly.type
_entity_poly.pdbx_seq_one_letter_code
_entity_poly.pdbx_strand_id
1 'polypeptide(L)'
;MTTPLLLALALLPEQAPRRAASEAIERAAVPRDGQQSQRARAFVLDDTGRARVVDPSLARPVLDPRSVLVIHSGKPPERRREPDGEHVLLPFRLQVGRADGTVDDMQPDLFPQTDKLQFDAAAQCFRGSVNVRLLATGAARDLAEPVTLFFRSTGSKAAVPAQLEFTRTNTSKVVVLEDSGAHDAVQLGVAVLGDPEAGDPPEALTLPLDRLRLELRAPRRMLGFGLQEETVSVHSLGVLPPGSFTVDLSADQGRIAPATVALKGAESATASLRSAGLGRGKVSAGSVLFADTTADVEYVLPVLFVGAALLGGGVGAVVQSLRRRSGKLRGRDVALGLASGVLAAVAYAAGVNLIGFDFGAHMHEAVVFTIAALATLVGLPVLERLRGAPAAPNP
;
A
#
# COMPACT_ATOMS: atom_id res chain seq x y z
N MET A 1 -43.01 84.01 12.18
CA MET A 1 -42.04 83.79 13.26
C MET A 1 -41.08 82.70 12.80
N THR A 2 -40.07 82.99 11.96
CA THR A 2 -38.69 83.36 12.33
C THR A 2 -38.11 82.47 13.45
N THR A 3 -37.31 81.45 13.10
CA THR A 3 -35.84 81.36 13.31
C THR A 3 -35.33 79.96 12.86
N PRO A 4 -34.24 79.84 12.10
CA PRO A 4 -33.57 78.56 11.80
C PRO A 4 -32.41 78.32 12.80
N LEU A 5 -32.12 77.06 13.15
CA LEU A 5 -30.90 76.71 13.88
C LEU A 5 -29.98 75.86 12.98
N LEU A 6 -28.86 76.48 12.58
CA LEU A 6 -27.69 75.83 11.97
C LEU A 6 -27.09 74.81 12.93
N LEU A 7 -26.84 73.58 12.46
CA LEU A 7 -25.88 72.67 13.08
C LEU A 7 -24.69 72.52 12.12
N ALA A 8 -23.54 73.04 12.54
CA ALA A 8 -22.29 72.95 11.81
C ALA A 8 -21.68 71.55 11.96
N LEU A 9 -21.54 70.82 10.85
CA LEU A 9 -20.66 69.64 10.75
C LEU A 9 -19.21 70.13 10.74
N ALA A 10 -18.48 69.88 11.82
CA ALA A 10 -17.03 70.00 11.82
C ALA A 10 -16.42 68.75 11.16
N LEU A 11 -15.95 68.93 9.92
CA LEU A 11 -15.08 67.98 9.23
C LEU A 11 -13.73 67.91 9.98
N LEU A 12 -13.49 66.81 10.68
CA LEU A 12 -12.14 66.44 11.11
C LEU A 12 -11.34 65.99 9.88
N PRO A 13 -10.09 66.44 9.70
CA PRO A 13 -9.24 65.92 8.64
C PRO A 13 -8.88 64.47 8.95
N GLU A 14 -9.19 63.57 8.02
CA GLU A 14 -8.60 62.22 7.93
C GLU A 14 -7.07 62.36 7.98
N GLN A 15 -6.48 62.02 9.12
CA GLN A 15 -5.04 61.80 9.18
C GLN A 15 -4.75 60.51 8.42
N ALA A 16 -4.22 60.65 7.20
CA ALA A 16 -3.65 59.54 6.46
C ALA A 16 -2.69 58.76 7.37
N PRO A 17 -2.78 57.42 7.46
CA PRO A 17 -1.88 56.64 8.29
C PRO A 17 -0.44 56.93 7.86
N ARG A 18 0.38 57.42 8.80
CA ARG A 18 1.83 57.56 8.61
C ARG A 18 2.35 56.20 8.13
N ARG A 19 2.86 56.13 6.89
CA ARG A 19 3.67 55.00 6.42
C ARG A 19 4.78 54.80 7.44
N ALA A 20 4.76 53.68 8.16
CA ALA A 20 5.89 53.27 8.97
C ALA A 20 7.11 53.24 8.04
N ALA A 21 8.16 53.99 8.40
CA ALA A 21 9.37 54.03 7.60
C ALA A 21 9.93 52.60 7.51
N SER A 22 10.20 52.15 6.29
CA SER A 22 10.82 50.85 6.03
C SER A 22 12.23 50.87 6.66
N GLU A 23 12.37 50.34 7.87
CA GLU A 23 13.66 50.29 8.56
C GLU A 23 14.47 49.08 8.11
N ALA A 24 15.76 49.31 7.86
CA ALA A 24 16.69 48.29 7.41
C ALA A 24 17.06 47.36 8.58
N ILE A 25 16.69 46.09 8.47
CA ILE A 25 16.98 45.07 9.48
C ILE A 25 18.46 44.67 9.43
N GLU A 26 19.13 44.65 10.59
CA GLU A 26 20.55 44.26 10.71
C GLU A 26 20.78 42.74 10.75
N ARG A 27 21.29 42.22 9.63
CA ARG A 27 22.32 41.18 9.34
C ARG A 27 22.68 40.02 10.30
N ALA A 28 22.17 39.88 11.52
CA ALA A 28 22.71 38.89 12.48
C ALA A 28 22.31 37.41 12.21
N ALA A 29 21.36 37.14 11.30
CA ALA A 29 20.66 35.84 11.27
C ALA A 29 20.88 34.97 10.02
N VAL A 30 21.74 35.34 9.05
CA VAL A 30 22.04 34.49 7.88
C VAL A 30 23.28 33.62 8.15
N PRO A 31 23.17 32.27 8.20
CA PRO A 31 24.31 31.39 8.49
C PRO A 31 25.40 31.53 7.42
N ARG A 32 26.60 31.96 7.84
CA ARG A 32 27.80 32.04 6.97
C ARG A 32 28.57 30.72 6.99
N ASP A 33 27.93 29.62 6.62
CA ASP A 33 28.67 28.39 6.38
C ASP A 33 29.18 28.45 4.92
N GLY A 34 30.44 28.87 4.75
CA GLY A 34 30.99 29.45 3.51
C GLY A 34 31.02 28.57 2.25
N GLN A 35 30.59 27.30 2.34
CA GLN A 35 30.39 26.41 1.19
C GLN A 35 28.91 26.14 0.85
N GLN A 36 27.98 26.47 1.75
CA GLN A 36 26.55 26.13 1.61
C GLN A 36 25.69 27.28 1.06
N SER A 37 26.23 28.49 1.00
CA SER A 37 25.50 29.69 0.54
C SER A 37 24.99 29.60 -0.90
N GLN A 38 25.56 28.71 -1.74
CA GLN A 38 25.13 28.56 -3.13
C GLN A 38 23.80 27.82 -3.31
N ARG A 39 23.33 27.07 -2.30
CA ARG A 39 22.03 26.36 -2.34
C ARG A 39 20.96 27.01 -1.49
N ALA A 40 21.34 27.94 -0.62
CA ALA A 40 20.38 28.69 0.16
C ALA A 40 19.53 29.58 -0.75
N ARG A 41 18.22 29.50 -0.60
CA ARG A 41 17.25 30.34 -1.30
C ARG A 41 16.50 31.17 -0.27
N ALA A 42 16.31 32.44 -0.58
CA ALA A 42 15.59 33.36 0.26
C ALA A 42 14.45 34.00 -0.53
N PHE A 43 13.26 34.05 0.07
CA PHE A 43 12.09 34.69 -0.52
C PHE A 43 11.46 35.60 0.51
N VAL A 44 11.09 36.80 0.07
CA VAL A 44 10.27 37.70 0.88
C VAL A 44 8.84 37.57 0.38
N LEU A 45 7.94 37.21 1.29
CA LEU A 45 6.51 37.22 1.08
C LEU A 45 6.00 38.60 1.47
N ASP A 46 5.49 39.36 0.50
CA ASP A 46 4.87 40.65 0.77
C ASP A 46 3.48 40.49 1.42
N ASP A 47 2.84 41.62 1.74
CA ASP A 47 1.49 41.68 2.31
C ASP A 47 0.41 41.10 1.38
N THR A 48 0.73 40.90 0.10
CA THR A 48 -0.14 40.23 -0.88
C THR A 48 0.13 38.72 -0.99
N GLY A 49 1.09 38.20 -0.21
CA GLY A 49 1.50 36.80 -0.25
C GLY A 49 2.32 36.43 -1.49
N ARG A 50 2.84 37.41 -2.24
CA ARG A 50 3.69 37.15 -3.41
C ARG A 50 5.14 36.99 -2.99
N ALA A 51 5.74 35.87 -3.37
CA ALA A 51 7.17 35.67 -3.18
C ALA A 51 8.00 36.50 -4.16
N ARG A 52 8.93 37.28 -3.61
CA ARG A 52 10.05 37.87 -4.34
C ARG A 52 11.33 37.16 -3.94
N VAL A 53 12.05 36.62 -4.93
CA VAL A 53 13.39 36.05 -4.71
C VAL A 53 14.32 37.15 -4.20
N VAL A 54 15.00 36.88 -3.11
CA VAL A 54 16.02 37.76 -2.54
C VAL A 54 17.34 37.03 -2.57
N ASP A 55 18.39 37.70 -3.06
CA ASP A 55 19.73 37.15 -3.00
C ASP A 55 20.18 37.14 -1.52
N PRO A 56 20.37 35.96 -0.90
CA PRO A 56 20.76 35.86 0.50
C PRO A 56 22.17 36.40 0.74
N SER A 57 22.97 36.63 -0.30
CA SER A 57 24.29 37.25 -0.22
C SER A 57 24.25 38.78 -0.09
N LEU A 58 23.13 39.42 -0.45
CA LEU A 58 22.94 40.86 -0.27
C LEU A 58 22.95 41.21 1.22
N ALA A 59 23.75 42.21 1.58
CA ALA A 59 24.11 42.47 2.96
C ALA A 59 22.95 42.91 3.88
N ARG A 60 21.81 43.36 3.33
CA ARG A 60 20.68 43.95 4.07
C ARG A 60 19.36 43.86 3.29
N PRO A 61 18.62 42.75 3.32
CA PRO A 61 17.23 42.80 2.89
C PRO A 61 16.44 43.69 3.86
N VAL A 62 15.92 44.81 3.36
CA VAL A 62 14.94 45.62 4.09
C VAL A 62 13.63 44.84 4.04
N LEU A 63 13.19 44.28 5.18
CA LEU A 63 11.88 43.65 5.28
C LEU A 63 10.88 44.71 5.74
N ASP A 64 9.72 44.72 5.10
CA ASP A 64 8.56 45.40 5.67
C ASP A 64 8.18 44.66 6.97
N PRO A 65 7.78 45.35 8.05
CA PRO A 65 7.25 44.71 9.26
C PRO A 65 6.17 43.65 9.00
N ARG A 66 5.47 43.73 7.86
CA ARG A 66 4.45 42.77 7.45
C ARG A 66 4.93 41.63 6.56
N SER A 67 6.20 41.65 6.18
CA SER A 67 6.77 40.66 5.28
C SER A 67 7.43 39.51 6.03
N VAL A 68 7.31 38.30 5.47
CA VAL A 68 7.94 37.09 5.99
C VAL A 68 9.10 36.73 5.08
N LEU A 69 10.32 36.68 5.64
CA LEU A 69 11.49 36.18 4.93
C LEU A 69 11.64 34.68 5.20
N VAL A 70 11.48 33.86 4.16
CA VAL A 70 11.68 32.42 4.21
C VAL A 70 13.10 32.11 3.72
N ILE A 71 13.90 31.42 4.54
CA ILE A 71 15.28 31.06 4.23
C ILE A 71 15.41 29.54 4.21
N HIS A 72 15.56 28.98 3.02
CA HIS A 72 15.82 27.55 2.83
C HIS A 72 17.30 27.25 3.02
N SER A 73 17.62 26.27 3.86
CA SER A 73 19.01 25.86 4.16
C SER A 73 19.62 24.97 3.07
N GLY A 74 18.80 24.34 2.22
CA GLY A 74 19.23 23.33 1.25
C GLY A 74 19.71 22.01 1.87
N LYS A 75 19.52 21.83 3.19
CA LYS A 75 19.80 20.59 3.93
C LYS A 75 18.55 19.72 4.02
N PRO A 76 18.68 18.39 4.25
CA PRO A 76 17.55 17.59 4.67
C PRO A 76 17.01 18.06 6.03
N PRO A 77 15.75 17.74 6.38
CA PRO A 77 15.20 17.97 7.72
C PRO A 77 16.10 17.38 8.81
N GLU A 78 16.25 18.09 9.93
CA GLU A 78 17.05 17.64 11.07
C GLU A 78 16.16 16.88 12.07
N ARG A 79 16.54 15.65 12.43
CA ARG A 79 15.83 14.84 13.41
C ARG A 79 16.48 14.97 14.78
N ARG A 80 15.69 15.29 15.81
CA ARG A 80 16.10 15.37 17.21
C ARG A 80 15.19 14.51 18.06
N ARG A 81 15.71 13.97 19.16
CA ARG A 81 14.90 13.24 20.14
C ARG A 81 14.74 14.11 21.38
N GLU A 82 13.53 14.55 21.64
CA GLU A 82 13.13 15.32 22.83
C GLU A 82 12.38 14.38 23.82
N PRO A 83 12.12 14.81 25.06
CA PRO A 83 11.41 13.99 26.04
C PRO A 83 10.00 13.56 25.60
N ASP A 84 9.36 14.36 24.75
CA ASP A 84 8.02 14.15 24.20
C ASP A 84 7.99 13.42 22.85
N GLY A 85 9.14 13.12 22.25
CA GLY A 85 9.21 12.26 21.07
C GLY A 85 10.33 12.58 20.08
N GLU A 86 10.14 12.16 18.84
CA GLU A 86 10.99 12.57 17.73
C GLU A 86 10.49 13.90 17.16
N HIS A 87 11.41 14.85 17.00
CA HIS A 87 11.18 16.17 16.45
C HIS A 87 11.90 16.26 15.11
N VAL A 88 11.20 16.81 14.12
CA VAL A 88 11.71 17.03 12.77
C VAL A 88 11.70 18.53 12.52
N LEU A 89 12.89 19.12 12.63
CA LEU A 89 13.10 20.53 12.32
C LEU A 89 13.16 20.71 10.81
N LEU A 90 12.28 21.55 10.29
CA LEU A 90 12.20 21.78 8.86
C LEU A 90 13.45 22.50 8.34
N PRO A 91 13.86 22.23 7.08
CA PRO A 91 15.10 22.76 6.53
C PRO A 91 14.98 24.22 6.07
N PHE A 92 14.03 24.97 6.62
CA PHE A 92 13.87 26.40 6.37
C PHE A 92 13.59 27.16 7.67
N ARG A 93 13.97 28.43 7.67
CA ARG A 93 13.72 29.38 8.76
C ARG A 93 12.83 30.52 8.29
N LEU A 94 12.11 31.11 9.23
CA LEU A 94 11.21 32.23 9.01
C LEU A 94 11.71 33.40 9.83
N GLN A 95 11.94 34.52 9.16
CA GLN A 95 12.26 35.80 9.77
C GLN A 95 11.07 36.73 9.59
N VAL A 96 10.46 37.11 10.71
CA VAL A 96 9.29 38.00 10.73
C VAL A 96 9.64 39.29 11.46
N GLY A 97 9.37 40.43 10.82
CA GLY A 97 9.59 41.74 11.40
C GLY A 97 8.63 42.01 12.56
N ARG A 98 9.11 42.74 13.57
CA ARG A 98 8.32 43.23 14.69
C ARG A 98 8.03 44.72 14.55
N ALA A 99 6.98 45.18 15.24
CA ALA A 99 6.63 46.60 15.33
C ALA A 99 7.72 47.46 16.02
N ASP A 100 8.58 46.85 16.82
CA ASP A 100 9.72 47.51 17.50
C ASP A 100 11.00 47.51 16.65
N GLY A 101 10.93 47.07 15.38
CA GLY A 101 12.07 46.99 14.46
C GLY A 101 12.96 45.76 14.65
N THR A 102 12.68 44.89 15.63
CA THR A 102 13.40 43.63 15.81
C THR A 102 12.84 42.52 14.91
N VAL A 103 13.52 41.36 14.86
CA VAL A 103 13.09 40.21 14.05
C VAL A 103 13.00 38.95 14.89
N ASP A 104 11.93 38.21 14.69
CA ASP A 104 11.80 36.84 15.17
C ASP A 104 12.43 35.88 14.17
N ASP A 105 13.48 35.15 14.59
CA ASP A 105 13.98 33.97 13.87
C ASP A 105 13.26 32.73 14.39
N MET A 106 12.53 32.07 13.50
CA MET A 106 11.70 30.92 13.81
C MET A 106 12.04 29.74 12.92
N GLN A 107 11.89 28.54 13.46
CA GLN A 107 12.02 27.31 12.68
C GLN A 107 10.79 26.43 12.93
N PRO A 108 10.07 26.00 11.88
CA PRO A 108 9.00 25.04 12.07
C PRO A 108 9.55 23.69 12.54
N ASP A 109 8.83 23.10 13.46
CA ASP A 109 9.14 21.85 14.14
C ASP A 109 7.92 20.93 14.07
N LEU A 110 8.11 19.72 13.53
CA LEU A 110 7.08 18.69 13.44
C LEU A 110 7.39 17.57 14.42
N PHE A 111 6.42 17.18 15.25
CA PHE A 111 6.59 16.06 16.17
C PHE A 111 5.32 15.20 16.18
N PRO A 112 5.38 13.99 15.58
CA PRO A 112 4.23 13.13 15.48
C PRO A 112 3.86 12.55 16.86
N GLN A 113 2.56 12.47 17.14
CA GLN A 113 2.07 11.91 18.42
C GLN A 113 2.30 10.40 18.52
N THR A 114 2.43 9.73 17.37
CA THR A 114 2.74 8.30 17.23
C THR A 114 3.77 8.12 16.13
N ASP A 115 4.61 7.10 16.23
CA ASP A 115 5.60 6.75 15.20
C ASP A 115 4.98 6.17 13.92
N LYS A 116 3.69 5.81 13.97
CA LYS A 116 2.92 5.20 12.88
C LYS A 116 1.49 5.72 12.81
N LEU A 117 0.89 5.61 11.63
CA LEU A 117 -0.56 5.78 11.48
C LEU A 117 -1.29 4.51 11.91
N GLN A 118 -2.31 4.65 12.76
CA GLN A 118 -3.09 3.53 13.28
C GLN A 118 -4.42 3.44 12.55
N PHE A 119 -4.95 2.22 12.38
CA PHE A 119 -6.26 2.06 11.76
C PHE A 119 -7.38 2.53 12.69
N ASP A 120 -8.15 3.52 12.23
CA ASP A 120 -9.37 4.01 12.88
C ASP A 120 -10.57 3.26 12.30
N ALA A 121 -11.13 2.33 13.08
CA ALA A 121 -12.26 1.51 12.65
C ALA A 121 -13.55 2.32 12.43
N ALA A 122 -13.72 3.49 13.06
CA ALA A 122 -14.90 4.33 12.84
C ALA A 122 -14.80 5.07 11.51
N ALA A 123 -13.61 5.58 11.18
CA ALA A 123 -13.35 6.29 9.93
C ALA A 123 -13.00 5.37 8.74
N GLN A 124 -12.71 4.08 9.01
CA GLN A 124 -12.26 3.09 8.03
C GLN A 124 -11.01 3.56 7.25
N CYS A 125 -10.07 4.19 7.96
CA CYS A 125 -8.82 4.69 7.38
C CYS A 125 -7.67 4.62 8.40
N PHE A 126 -6.44 4.72 7.93
CA PHE A 126 -5.28 4.92 8.79
C PHE A 126 -5.19 6.39 9.18
N ARG A 127 -5.07 6.66 10.48
CA ARG A 127 -5.09 7.99 11.06
C ARG A 127 -3.92 8.20 12.01
N GLY A 128 -3.41 9.41 12.01
CA GLY A 128 -2.40 9.86 12.99
C GLY A 128 -2.39 11.38 13.08
N SER A 129 -1.72 11.89 14.10
CA SER A 129 -1.67 13.32 14.38
C SER A 129 -0.24 13.78 14.46
N VAL A 130 0.06 14.90 13.78
CA VAL A 130 1.35 15.57 13.83
C VAL A 130 1.15 16.91 14.50
N ASN A 131 1.88 17.14 15.59
CA ASN A 131 1.94 18.47 16.16
C ASN A 131 2.93 19.31 15.34
N VAL A 132 2.56 20.55 15.10
CA VAL A 132 3.34 21.53 14.36
C VAL A 132 3.55 22.74 15.26
N ARG A 133 4.80 23.13 15.45
CA ARG A 133 5.18 24.27 16.28
C ARG A 133 6.08 25.21 15.49
N LEU A 134 5.91 26.52 15.69
CA LEU A 134 6.89 27.51 15.25
C LEU A 134 7.85 27.79 16.41
N LEU A 135 9.03 27.17 16.36
CA LEU A 135 10.03 27.29 17.41
C LEU A 135 10.74 28.64 17.31
N ALA A 136 10.77 29.41 18.40
CA ALA A 136 11.48 30.68 18.52
C ALA A 136 12.31 30.73 19.82
N THR A 137 13.35 31.57 19.86
CA THR A 137 14.16 31.71 21.06
C THR A 137 13.42 32.43 22.20
N GLY A 138 13.41 31.82 23.39
CA GLY A 138 12.83 32.39 24.60
C GLY A 138 11.34 32.06 24.79
N ALA A 139 10.63 32.92 25.52
CA ALA A 139 9.21 32.71 25.81
C ALA A 139 8.32 32.88 24.56
N ALA A 140 7.16 32.23 24.58
CA ALA A 140 6.09 32.38 23.58
C ALA A 140 5.62 33.83 23.49
N ARG A 141 5.42 34.33 22.26
CA ARG A 141 5.08 35.73 21.98
C ARG A 141 4.18 35.84 20.76
N ASP A 142 3.32 36.86 20.75
CA ASP A 142 2.43 37.13 19.61
C ASP A 142 3.23 37.63 18.39
N LEU A 143 2.82 37.17 17.21
CA LEU A 143 3.38 37.56 15.93
C LEU A 143 2.70 38.84 15.43
N ALA A 144 3.46 39.73 14.81
CA ALA A 144 2.92 40.96 14.23
C ALA A 144 1.96 40.67 13.06
N GLU A 145 2.27 39.65 12.26
CA GLU A 145 1.40 39.10 11.21
C GLU A 145 1.33 37.57 11.36
N PRO A 146 0.18 36.95 11.07
CA PRO A 146 0.07 35.50 11.14
C PRO A 146 0.95 34.79 10.10
N VAL A 147 1.58 33.70 10.50
CA VAL A 147 2.37 32.83 9.62
C VAL A 147 1.54 31.62 9.24
N THR A 148 1.27 31.44 7.95
CA THR A 148 0.51 30.29 7.44
C THR A 148 1.42 29.23 6.84
N LEU A 149 1.36 28.02 7.38
CA LEU A 149 2.00 26.84 6.82
C LEU A 149 0.99 26.03 6.00
N PHE A 150 1.40 25.54 4.84
CA PHE A 150 0.65 24.64 3.96
C PHE A 150 1.20 23.21 4.06
N PHE A 151 0.30 22.24 4.09
CA PHE A 151 0.62 20.82 4.23
C PHE A 151 0.16 20.08 2.98
N ARG A 152 1.10 19.35 2.38
CA ARG A 152 0.80 18.42 1.29
C ARG A 152 1.18 17.03 1.74
N SER A 153 0.28 16.08 1.54
CA SER A 153 0.55 14.67 1.79
C SER A 153 0.64 13.92 0.49
N THR A 154 1.67 13.09 0.37
CA THR A 154 1.78 12.07 -0.69
C THR A 154 1.49 10.72 -0.06
N GLY A 155 0.70 9.92 -0.75
CA GLY A 155 0.28 8.62 -0.25
C GLY A 155 -0.76 8.66 0.86
N SER A 156 -1.38 9.82 1.12
CA SER A 156 -2.55 9.95 2.00
C SER A 156 -3.74 10.57 1.25
N LYS A 157 -4.94 10.41 1.80
CA LYS A 157 -6.16 11.03 1.28
C LYS A 157 -6.17 12.54 1.54
N ALA A 158 -5.74 12.95 2.74
CA ALA A 158 -5.67 14.35 3.13
C ALA A 158 -4.76 14.58 4.35
N ALA A 159 -4.25 15.81 4.45
CA ALA A 159 -3.80 16.43 5.69
C ALA A 159 -4.88 17.43 6.14
N VAL A 160 -5.38 17.30 7.37
CA VAL A 160 -6.52 18.05 7.88
C VAL A 160 -6.15 18.78 9.19
N PRO A 161 -6.16 20.13 9.22
CA PRO A 161 -6.38 21.02 8.08
C PRO A 161 -5.19 21.02 7.10
N ALA A 162 -5.44 21.39 5.84
CA ALA A 162 -4.39 21.52 4.83
C ALA A 162 -3.51 22.77 5.04
N GLN A 163 -3.92 23.67 5.93
CA GLN A 163 -3.18 24.86 6.30
C GLN A 163 -3.32 25.16 7.79
N LEU A 164 -2.25 25.65 8.41
CA LEU A 164 -2.22 26.11 9.80
C LEU A 164 -1.69 27.52 9.85
N GLU A 165 -2.52 28.43 10.36
CA GLU A 165 -2.13 29.80 10.66
C GLU A 165 -1.59 29.89 12.08
N PHE A 166 -0.45 30.53 12.30
CA PHE A 166 0.13 30.76 13.62
C PHE A 166 0.14 32.25 13.90
N THR A 167 -0.41 32.65 15.05
CA THR A 167 -0.40 34.04 15.54
C THR A 167 0.55 34.22 16.72
N ARG A 168 1.18 33.14 17.19
CA ARG A 168 2.05 33.13 18.37
C ARG A 168 3.17 32.09 18.24
N THR A 169 4.39 32.47 18.60
CA THR A 169 5.57 31.57 18.64
C THR A 169 5.46 30.54 19.76
N ASN A 170 6.19 29.44 19.62
CA ASN A 170 6.24 28.36 20.61
C ASN A 170 4.86 27.80 20.99
N THR A 171 3.87 27.94 20.10
CA THR A 171 2.56 27.28 20.21
C THR A 171 2.48 26.11 19.25
N SER A 172 1.83 25.03 19.69
CA SER A 172 1.60 23.85 18.89
C SER A 172 0.18 23.84 18.33
N LYS A 173 0.04 23.44 17.07
CA LYS A 173 -1.23 23.11 16.42
C LYS A 173 -1.16 21.68 15.87
N VAL A 174 -2.31 21.07 15.60
CA VAL A 174 -2.38 19.67 15.17
C VAL A 174 -2.80 19.58 13.71
N VAL A 175 -2.10 18.75 12.95
CA VAL A 175 -2.52 18.26 11.63
C VAL A 175 -2.82 16.78 11.75
N VAL A 176 -4.03 16.39 11.36
CA VAL A 176 -4.43 14.99 11.24
C VAL A 176 -4.08 14.50 9.84
N LEU A 177 -3.44 13.34 9.76
CA LEU A 177 -3.17 12.64 8.52
C LEU A 177 -4.12 11.46 8.40
N GLU A 178 -4.77 11.35 7.25
CA GLU A 178 -5.68 10.25 6.92
C GLU A 178 -5.24 9.56 5.63
N ASP A 179 -5.09 8.24 5.64
CA ASP A 179 -4.82 7.44 4.45
C ASP A 179 -5.78 6.25 4.31
N SER A 180 -6.15 5.91 3.09
CA SER A 180 -7.01 4.75 2.82
C SER A 180 -6.27 3.42 2.88
N GLY A 181 -4.96 3.39 3.13
CA GLY A 181 -4.12 2.19 3.16
C GLY A 181 -3.67 1.70 1.78
N ALA A 182 -3.60 2.59 0.79
CA ALA A 182 -3.11 2.25 -0.56
C ALA A 182 -1.57 2.21 -0.64
N HIS A 183 -0.89 2.78 0.35
CA HIS A 183 0.57 2.90 0.41
C HIS A 183 1.10 2.32 1.72
N ASP A 184 2.42 2.12 1.83
CA ASP A 184 3.05 1.61 3.06
C ASP A 184 3.38 2.71 4.08
N ALA A 185 3.46 3.96 3.60
CA ALA A 185 3.70 5.14 4.42
C ALA A 185 3.04 6.38 3.84
N VAL A 186 2.76 7.34 4.71
CA VAL A 186 2.37 8.70 4.33
C VAL A 186 3.58 9.61 4.43
N GLN A 187 3.82 10.39 3.38
CA GLN A 187 4.83 11.45 3.37
C GLN A 187 4.13 12.80 3.53
N LEU A 188 4.62 13.62 4.46
CA LEU A 188 4.13 14.96 4.72
C LEU A 188 5.19 15.99 4.30
N GLY A 189 4.85 16.79 3.28
CA GLY A 189 5.59 17.98 2.89
C GLY A 189 4.96 19.23 3.49
N VAL A 190 5.80 20.21 3.84
CA VAL A 190 5.39 21.47 4.48
C VAL A 190 6.08 22.64 3.81
N ALA A 191 5.32 23.68 3.48
CA ALA A 191 5.84 24.95 2.96
C ALA A 191 5.12 26.13 3.62
N VAL A 192 5.66 27.33 3.43
CA VAL A 192 4.97 28.57 3.84
C VAL A 192 4.06 29.03 2.71
N LEU A 193 2.90 29.59 3.05
CA LEU A 193 1.98 30.12 2.05
C LEU A 193 2.68 31.19 1.18
N GLY A 194 2.60 31.03 -0.14
CA GLY A 194 3.24 31.94 -1.10
C GLY A 194 4.68 31.57 -1.46
N ASP A 195 5.28 30.58 -0.80
CA ASP A 195 6.57 30.01 -1.21
C ASP A 195 6.43 29.43 -2.64
N PRO A 196 7.33 29.75 -3.59
CA PRO A 196 7.29 29.15 -4.92
C PRO A 196 7.40 27.62 -4.89
N GLU A 197 7.99 27.04 -3.85
CA GLU A 197 8.08 25.59 -3.63
C GLU A 197 6.81 25.01 -2.97
N ALA A 198 5.82 25.84 -2.59
CA ALA A 198 4.57 25.36 -1.99
C ALA A 198 3.73 24.48 -2.93
N GLY A 199 3.98 24.55 -4.24
CA GLY A 199 3.36 23.65 -5.22
C GLY A 199 3.80 22.20 -5.02
N ASP A 200 5.05 21.96 -4.62
CA ASP A 200 5.63 20.63 -4.40
C ASP A 200 6.62 20.67 -3.22
N PRO A 201 6.10 20.81 -1.99
CA PRO A 201 6.94 20.99 -0.82
C PRO A 201 7.80 19.74 -0.60
N PRO A 202 9.08 19.89 -0.21
CA PRO A 202 9.94 18.76 0.07
C PRO A 202 9.35 17.90 1.20
N GLU A 203 9.46 16.58 1.05
CA GLU A 203 9.01 15.63 2.06
C GLU A 203 9.79 15.84 3.36
N ALA A 204 9.09 16.22 4.42
CA ALA A 204 9.68 16.49 5.72
C ALA A 204 9.60 15.28 6.65
N LEU A 205 8.45 14.60 6.65
CA LEU A 205 8.14 13.53 7.59
C LEU A 205 7.54 12.33 6.84
N THR A 206 7.98 11.13 7.19
CA THR A 206 7.43 9.88 6.65
C THR A 206 6.90 9.05 7.81
N LEU A 207 5.61 8.72 7.79
CA LEU A 207 4.95 7.92 8.82
C LEU A 207 4.45 6.61 8.21
N PRO A 208 5.02 5.45 8.61
CA PRO A 208 4.54 4.16 8.14
C PRO A 208 3.15 3.84 8.70
N LEU A 209 2.41 2.99 7.99
CA LEU A 209 1.11 2.49 8.43
C LEU A 209 1.29 1.29 9.36
N ASP A 210 0.59 1.27 10.48
CA ASP A 210 0.59 0.14 11.41
C ASP A 210 -0.45 -0.91 10.98
N ARG A 211 -0.10 -1.66 9.94
CA ARG A 211 -0.94 -2.74 9.41
C ARG A 211 -1.00 -3.91 10.38
N LEU A 212 -2.18 -4.50 10.51
CA LEU A 212 -2.37 -5.70 11.32
C LEU A 212 -1.69 -6.89 10.65
N ARG A 213 -1.22 -7.84 11.45
CA ARG A 213 -0.53 -9.02 10.93
C ARG A 213 -1.49 -10.18 10.71
N LEU A 214 -1.22 -10.98 9.69
CA LEU A 214 -1.92 -12.21 9.40
C LEU A 214 -0.97 -13.40 9.61
N GLU A 215 -1.52 -14.51 10.09
CA GLU A 215 -0.90 -15.82 9.99
C GLU A 215 -1.65 -16.64 8.93
N LEU A 216 -0.89 -17.08 7.93
CA LEU A 216 -1.37 -17.87 6.81
C LEU A 216 -0.86 -19.29 6.96
N ARG A 217 -1.76 -20.26 6.96
CA ARG A 217 -1.45 -21.69 6.97
C ARG A 217 -1.84 -22.30 5.65
N ALA A 218 -0.84 -22.82 4.95
CA ALA A 218 -0.98 -23.54 3.70
C ALA A 218 -0.37 -24.95 3.84
N PRO A 219 -0.80 -25.92 3.02
CA PRO A 219 -0.16 -27.24 2.97
C PRO A 219 1.30 -27.10 2.52
N ARG A 220 2.23 -27.77 3.21
CA ARG A 220 3.66 -27.73 2.83
C ARG A 220 3.93 -28.47 1.51
N ARG A 221 3.12 -29.47 1.19
CA ARG A 221 3.27 -30.36 0.03
C ARG A 221 1.91 -30.70 -0.57
N MET A 222 1.83 -30.68 -1.89
CA MET A 222 0.65 -31.08 -2.66
C MET A 222 1.05 -31.87 -3.90
N LEU A 223 0.25 -32.84 -4.32
CA LEU A 223 0.37 -33.45 -5.65
C LEU A 223 0.09 -32.38 -6.71
N GLY A 224 0.96 -32.29 -7.71
CA GLY A 224 0.83 -31.32 -8.80
C GLY A 224 -0.31 -31.62 -9.78
N PHE A 225 -0.35 -30.82 -10.85
CA PHE A 225 -1.26 -30.99 -12.00
C PHE A 225 -2.77 -30.97 -11.70
N GLY A 226 -3.21 -30.34 -10.60
CA GLY A 226 -4.63 -30.24 -10.27
C GLY A 226 -5.23 -31.48 -9.64
N LEU A 227 -4.38 -32.43 -9.20
CA LEU A 227 -4.81 -33.70 -8.61
C LEU A 227 -5.21 -33.59 -7.15
N GLN A 228 -4.68 -32.58 -6.45
CA GLN A 228 -4.96 -32.38 -5.04
C GLN A 228 -5.52 -30.97 -4.79
N GLU A 229 -6.50 -30.93 -3.91
CA GLU A 229 -7.12 -29.74 -3.36
C GLU A 229 -7.02 -29.80 -1.84
N GLU A 230 -6.54 -28.73 -1.23
CA GLU A 230 -6.28 -28.63 0.22
C GLU A 230 -6.83 -27.32 0.77
N THR A 231 -7.10 -27.30 2.07
CA THR A 231 -7.59 -26.09 2.74
C THR A 231 -6.44 -25.18 3.12
N VAL A 232 -6.54 -23.91 2.74
CA VAL A 232 -5.72 -22.81 3.23
C VAL A 232 -6.52 -22.07 4.29
N SER A 233 -5.90 -21.73 5.42
CA SER A 233 -6.52 -20.94 6.47
C SER A 233 -5.74 -19.68 6.79
N VAL A 234 -6.47 -18.61 7.07
CA VAL A 234 -5.94 -17.30 7.40
C VAL A 234 -6.54 -16.87 8.72
N HIS A 235 -5.72 -16.29 9.59
CA HIS A 235 -6.18 -15.70 10.83
C HIS A 235 -5.41 -14.43 11.14
N SER A 236 -6.06 -13.53 11.88
CA SER A 236 -5.44 -12.31 12.38
C SER A 236 -4.53 -12.62 13.57
N LEU A 237 -3.39 -11.93 13.63
CA LEU A 237 -2.53 -11.88 14.80
C LEU A 237 -2.88 -10.62 15.59
N GLY A 238 -3.60 -10.79 16.69
CA GLY A 238 -4.07 -9.69 17.54
C GLY A 238 -5.59 -9.60 17.61
N VAL A 239 -6.09 -8.59 18.31
CA VAL A 239 -7.53 -8.35 18.45
C VAL A 239 -8.01 -7.46 17.30
N LEU A 240 -8.86 -8.00 16.42
CA LEU A 240 -9.52 -7.19 15.39
C LEU A 240 -10.55 -6.25 16.03
N PRO A 241 -10.71 -5.03 15.51
CA PRO A 241 -11.87 -4.20 15.84
C PRO A 241 -13.19 -4.94 15.50
N PRO A 242 -14.30 -4.59 16.14
CA PRO A 242 -15.61 -5.15 15.77
C PRO A 242 -15.90 -4.91 14.28
N GLY A 243 -16.22 -5.95 13.53
CA GLY A 243 -16.48 -5.86 12.10
C GLY A 243 -16.13 -7.13 11.33
N SER A 244 -16.26 -7.03 10.01
CA SER A 244 -15.87 -8.07 9.05
C SER A 244 -14.89 -7.45 8.07
N PHE A 245 -13.68 -7.99 7.97
CA PHE A 245 -12.61 -7.46 7.12
C PHE A 245 -12.28 -8.43 6.01
N THR A 246 -12.13 -7.93 4.79
CA THR A 246 -11.76 -8.75 3.64
C THR A 246 -10.26 -8.98 3.60
N VAL A 247 -9.88 -10.21 3.28
CA VAL A 247 -8.50 -10.61 2.97
C VAL A 247 -8.50 -11.24 1.60
N ASP A 248 -7.61 -10.74 0.75
CA ASP A 248 -7.39 -11.29 -0.58
C ASP A 248 -6.32 -12.37 -0.51
N LEU A 249 -6.60 -13.48 -1.17
CA LEU A 249 -5.77 -14.67 -1.27
C LEU A 249 -5.35 -14.87 -2.71
N SER A 250 -4.07 -15.16 -2.91
CA SER A 250 -3.50 -15.46 -4.22
C SER A 250 -2.52 -16.60 -4.11
N ALA A 251 -2.31 -17.30 -5.22
CA ALA A 251 -1.25 -18.29 -5.38
C ALA A 251 -0.53 -18.03 -6.70
N ASP A 252 0.79 -18.16 -6.71
CA ASP A 252 1.58 -18.10 -7.94
C ASP A 252 1.38 -19.34 -8.83
N GLN A 253 1.07 -20.48 -8.20
CA GLN A 253 0.72 -21.75 -8.83
C GLN A 253 -0.56 -22.31 -8.20
N GLY A 254 -1.45 -22.81 -9.05
CA GLY A 254 -2.74 -23.35 -8.61
C GLY A 254 -3.86 -22.34 -8.71
N ARG A 255 -4.99 -22.68 -8.10
CA ARG A 255 -6.19 -21.84 -8.04
C ARG A 255 -6.73 -21.85 -6.61
N ILE A 256 -6.97 -20.65 -6.08
CA ILE A 256 -7.62 -20.48 -4.77
C ILE A 256 -9.10 -20.14 -4.97
N ALA A 257 -9.97 -20.77 -4.18
CA ALA A 257 -11.41 -20.50 -4.17
C ALA A 257 -11.99 -20.56 -2.75
N PRO A 258 -12.66 -19.50 -2.26
CA PRO A 258 -12.75 -18.17 -2.85
C PRO A 258 -11.40 -17.42 -2.77
N ALA A 259 -11.15 -16.52 -3.72
CA ALA A 259 -9.94 -15.67 -3.72
C ALA A 259 -10.01 -14.52 -2.69
N THR A 260 -11.19 -14.21 -2.16
CA THR A 260 -11.36 -13.24 -1.08
C THR A 260 -12.15 -13.90 0.04
N VAL A 261 -11.66 -13.77 1.27
CA VAL A 261 -12.29 -14.30 2.47
C VAL A 261 -12.58 -13.19 3.48
N ALA A 262 -13.58 -13.39 4.33
CA ALA A 262 -13.94 -12.43 5.37
C ALA A 262 -13.44 -12.92 6.74
N LEU A 263 -12.62 -12.11 7.41
CA LEU A 263 -12.21 -12.32 8.80
C LEU A 263 -13.14 -11.58 9.76
N LYS A 264 -13.58 -12.28 10.82
CA LYS A 264 -14.43 -11.72 11.88
C LYS A 264 -13.81 -12.01 13.24
N GLY A 265 -13.36 -10.97 13.93
CA GLY A 265 -12.77 -11.12 15.27
C GLY A 265 -11.54 -12.03 15.29
N ALA A 266 -11.62 -13.13 16.04
CA ALA A 266 -10.55 -14.12 16.19
C ALA A 266 -10.77 -15.40 15.36
N GLU A 267 -11.82 -15.44 14.52
CA GLU A 267 -12.13 -16.61 13.70
C GLU A 267 -11.15 -16.77 12.54
N SER A 268 -10.82 -18.01 12.22
CA SER A 268 -10.05 -18.33 11.01
C SER A 268 -10.97 -18.36 9.80
N ALA A 269 -10.55 -17.73 8.70
CA ALA A 269 -11.21 -17.89 7.41
C ALA A 269 -10.48 -18.94 6.57
N THR A 270 -11.23 -19.67 5.75
CA THR A 270 -10.70 -20.78 4.94
C THR A 270 -11.02 -20.61 3.46
N ALA A 271 -10.10 -21.03 2.61
CA ALA A 271 -10.30 -21.19 1.17
C ALA A 271 -9.70 -22.53 0.71
N SER A 272 -10.14 -23.05 -0.44
CA SER A 272 -9.52 -24.23 -1.05
C SER A 272 -8.44 -23.80 -2.04
N LEU A 273 -7.31 -24.49 -2.00
CA LEU A 273 -6.20 -24.37 -2.92
C LEU A 273 -6.14 -25.64 -3.76
N ARG A 274 -6.44 -25.53 -5.05
CA ARG A 274 -6.20 -26.59 -6.03
C ARG A 274 -4.82 -26.41 -6.63
N SER A 275 -4.02 -27.46 -6.59
CA SER A 275 -2.68 -27.48 -7.17
C SER A 275 -2.65 -27.16 -8.67
N ALA A 276 -1.54 -26.62 -9.15
CA ALA A 276 -1.20 -26.62 -10.57
C ALA A 276 0.31 -26.77 -10.74
N GLY A 277 0.74 -27.33 -11.86
CA GLY A 277 2.17 -27.45 -12.17
C GLY A 277 2.95 -28.36 -11.22
N LEU A 278 4.25 -28.08 -11.13
CA LEU A 278 5.26 -28.77 -10.31
C LEU A 278 6.27 -27.75 -9.78
N GLY A 279 6.94 -28.08 -8.67
CA GLY A 279 7.99 -27.26 -8.07
C GLY A 279 7.50 -26.44 -6.89
N ARG A 280 8.20 -25.36 -6.57
CA ARG A 280 7.84 -24.48 -5.45
C ARG A 280 6.89 -23.39 -5.91
N GLY A 281 5.85 -23.16 -5.13
CA GLY A 281 5.00 -21.99 -5.24
C GLY A 281 4.77 -21.33 -3.88
N LYS A 282 4.04 -20.23 -3.91
CA LYS A 282 3.71 -19.36 -2.79
C LYS A 282 2.23 -19.04 -2.81
N VAL A 283 1.62 -19.18 -1.64
CA VAL A 283 0.31 -18.64 -1.33
C VAL A 283 0.51 -17.34 -0.58
N SER A 284 -0.20 -16.28 -0.95
CA SER A 284 -0.13 -14.98 -0.32
C SER A 284 -1.50 -14.56 0.21
N ALA A 285 -1.52 -13.86 1.34
CA ALA A 285 -2.70 -13.28 1.94
C ALA A 285 -2.42 -11.83 2.36
N GLY A 286 -3.32 -10.91 2.04
CA GLY A 286 -3.13 -9.49 2.33
C GLY A 286 -4.39 -8.68 2.12
N SER A 287 -4.39 -7.44 2.61
CA SER A 287 -5.40 -6.44 2.24
C SER A 287 -4.93 -5.04 2.63
N VAL A 288 -5.77 -4.04 2.37
CA VAL A 288 -5.54 -2.66 2.81
C VAL A 288 -5.29 -2.54 4.33
N LEU A 289 -5.92 -3.38 5.16
CA LEU A 289 -5.75 -3.35 6.62
C LEU A 289 -4.56 -4.19 7.10
N PHE A 290 -4.21 -5.22 6.34
CA PHE A 290 -3.28 -6.26 6.76
C PHE A 290 -1.95 -6.13 6.04
N ALA A 291 -0.86 -6.46 6.74
CA ALA A 291 0.42 -6.67 6.09
C ALA A 291 0.36 -7.95 5.26
N ASP A 292 0.95 -7.92 4.07
CA ASP A 292 1.06 -9.11 3.22
C ASP A 292 1.85 -10.21 3.94
N THR A 293 1.33 -11.43 3.87
CA THR A 293 1.95 -12.63 4.42
C THR A 293 1.98 -13.74 3.37
N THR A 294 2.99 -14.59 3.41
CA THR A 294 3.19 -15.65 2.40
C THR A 294 3.53 -16.98 3.05
N ALA A 295 3.06 -18.07 2.43
CA ALA A 295 3.40 -19.45 2.80
C ALA A 295 3.88 -20.24 1.57
N ASP A 296 4.98 -20.97 1.72
CA ASP A 296 5.54 -21.80 0.65
C ASP A 296 4.80 -23.15 0.54
N VAL A 297 4.60 -23.59 -0.70
CA VAL A 297 3.96 -24.88 -1.05
C VAL A 297 4.84 -25.61 -2.07
N GLU A 298 5.12 -26.90 -1.84
CA GLU A 298 5.85 -27.75 -2.79
C GLU A 298 4.88 -28.66 -3.57
N TYR A 299 4.77 -28.44 -4.88
CA TYR A 299 4.01 -29.27 -5.81
C TYR A 299 4.86 -30.41 -6.34
N VAL A 300 4.53 -31.65 -5.95
CA VAL A 300 5.33 -32.84 -6.24
C VAL A 300 4.74 -33.67 -7.37
N LEU A 301 5.62 -34.38 -8.08
CA LEU A 301 5.22 -35.31 -9.13
C LEU A 301 4.41 -36.47 -8.50
N PRO A 302 3.20 -36.76 -9.00
CA PRO A 302 2.33 -37.78 -8.42
C PRO A 302 2.75 -39.18 -8.92
N VAL A 303 3.92 -39.66 -8.48
CA VAL A 303 4.52 -40.91 -9.00
C VAL A 303 3.61 -42.11 -8.80
N LEU A 304 2.95 -42.20 -7.64
CA LEU A 304 2.01 -43.28 -7.35
C LEU A 304 0.78 -43.25 -8.27
N PHE A 305 0.25 -42.07 -8.56
CA PHE A 305 -0.85 -41.88 -9.50
C PHE A 305 -0.47 -42.35 -10.92
N VAL A 306 0.71 -41.93 -11.40
CA VAL A 306 1.21 -42.33 -12.73
C VAL A 306 1.47 -43.83 -12.78
N GLY A 307 2.08 -44.39 -11.72
CA GLY A 307 2.30 -45.83 -11.59
C GLY A 307 1.00 -46.62 -11.61
N ALA A 308 -0.02 -46.19 -10.87
CA ALA A 308 -1.33 -46.81 -10.85
C ALA A 308 -2.01 -46.77 -12.23
N ALA A 309 -1.95 -45.63 -12.94
CA ALA A 309 -2.51 -45.49 -14.28
C ALA A 309 -1.82 -46.44 -15.30
N LEU A 310 -0.50 -46.55 -15.24
CA LEU A 310 0.27 -47.45 -16.09
C LEU A 310 -0.03 -48.92 -15.78
N LEU A 311 -0.03 -49.30 -14.50
CA LEU A 311 -0.34 -50.67 -14.09
C LEU A 311 -1.77 -51.07 -14.49
N GLY A 312 -2.74 -50.18 -14.26
CA GLY A 312 -4.14 -50.40 -14.65
C GLY A 312 -4.29 -50.58 -16.15
N GLY A 313 -3.71 -49.68 -16.94
CA GLY A 313 -3.70 -49.78 -18.41
C GLY A 313 -3.02 -51.05 -18.92
N GLY A 314 -1.90 -51.44 -18.30
CA GLY A 314 -1.18 -52.68 -18.63
C GLY A 314 -2.01 -53.93 -18.34
N VAL A 315 -2.63 -54.01 -17.16
CA VAL A 315 -3.53 -55.12 -16.79
C VAL A 315 -4.73 -55.19 -17.75
N GLY A 316 -5.33 -54.04 -18.07
CA GLY A 316 -6.43 -53.96 -19.05
C GLY A 316 -6.03 -54.52 -20.42
N ALA A 317 -4.82 -54.22 -20.90
CA ALA A 317 -4.29 -54.76 -22.15
C ALA A 317 -4.07 -56.29 -22.10
N VAL A 318 -3.51 -56.80 -21.00
CA VAL A 318 -3.30 -58.24 -20.79
C VAL A 318 -4.64 -58.98 -20.83
N VAL A 319 -5.62 -58.51 -20.07
CA VAL A 319 -6.96 -59.12 -20.04
C VAL A 319 -7.62 -59.06 -21.42
N GLN A 320 -7.50 -57.94 -22.13
CA GLN A 320 -8.06 -57.80 -23.48
C GLN A 320 -7.41 -58.76 -24.49
N SER A 321 -6.09 -58.97 -24.41
CA SER A 321 -5.37 -59.94 -25.25
C SER A 321 -5.83 -61.37 -25.00
N LEU A 322 -6.03 -61.75 -23.73
CA LEU A 322 -6.56 -63.06 -23.35
C LEU A 322 -7.98 -63.29 -23.91
N ARG A 323 -8.84 -62.27 -23.88
CA ARG A 323 -10.21 -62.36 -24.45
C ARG A 323 -10.24 -62.58 -25.96
N ARG A 324 -9.24 -62.07 -26.70
CA ARG A 324 -9.14 -62.24 -28.16
C ARG A 324 -8.67 -63.62 -28.60
N ARG A 325 -8.33 -64.53 -27.66
CA ARG A 325 -7.81 -65.88 -27.93
C ARG A 325 -6.58 -65.92 -28.86
N SER A 326 -5.89 -64.79 -29.05
CA SER A 326 -4.71 -64.72 -29.93
C SER A 326 -3.46 -65.32 -29.26
N GLY A 327 -3.48 -65.50 -27.94
CA GLY A 327 -2.41 -66.10 -27.13
C GLY A 327 -1.11 -65.29 -27.06
N LYS A 328 -0.89 -64.33 -27.96
CA LYS A 328 0.32 -63.52 -28.06
C LYS A 328 0.03 -62.08 -27.69
N LEU A 329 0.55 -61.65 -26.54
CA LEU A 329 0.65 -60.24 -26.15
C LEU A 329 1.58 -59.53 -27.13
N ARG A 330 1.03 -58.68 -28.02
CA ARG A 330 1.86 -57.84 -28.89
C ARG A 330 2.30 -56.62 -28.12
N GLY A 331 3.56 -56.21 -28.26
CA GLY A 331 4.08 -54.99 -27.60
C GLY A 331 3.26 -53.74 -27.92
N ARG A 332 2.66 -53.69 -29.11
CA ARG A 332 1.71 -52.63 -29.51
C ARG A 332 0.45 -52.58 -28.64
N ASP A 333 -0.09 -53.72 -28.24
CA ASP A 333 -1.32 -53.78 -27.42
C ASP A 333 -1.04 -53.28 -26.01
N VAL A 334 0.14 -53.62 -25.46
CA VAL A 334 0.61 -53.09 -24.18
C VAL A 334 0.82 -51.58 -24.27
N ALA A 335 1.53 -51.09 -25.29
CA ALA A 335 1.76 -49.66 -25.48
C ALA A 335 0.45 -48.86 -25.60
N LEU A 336 -0.53 -49.38 -26.37
CA LEU A 336 -1.84 -48.75 -26.48
C LEU A 336 -2.60 -48.77 -25.15
N GLY A 337 -2.51 -49.86 -24.38
CA GLY A 337 -3.14 -49.96 -23.06
C GLY A 337 -2.56 -49.01 -22.02
N LEU A 338 -1.23 -48.90 -21.98
CA LEU A 338 -0.55 -47.92 -21.14
C LEU A 338 -0.97 -46.49 -21.52
N ALA A 339 -0.99 -46.18 -22.81
CA ALA A 339 -1.41 -44.87 -23.31
C ALA A 339 -2.88 -44.57 -22.98
N SER A 340 -3.80 -45.53 -23.19
CA SER A 340 -5.21 -45.34 -22.83
C SER A 340 -5.42 -45.19 -21.32
N GLY A 341 -4.66 -45.94 -20.51
CA GLY A 341 -4.70 -45.83 -19.05
C GLY A 341 -4.26 -44.45 -18.56
N VAL A 342 -3.14 -43.93 -19.08
CA VAL A 342 -2.66 -42.58 -18.77
C VAL A 342 -3.64 -41.52 -19.24
N LEU A 343 -4.18 -41.62 -20.45
CA LEU A 343 -5.17 -40.68 -20.97
C LEU A 343 -6.45 -40.66 -20.11
N ALA A 344 -6.94 -41.82 -19.69
CA ALA A 344 -8.11 -41.91 -18.83
C ALA A 344 -7.85 -41.32 -17.43
N ALA A 345 -6.66 -41.56 -16.88
CA ALA A 345 -6.23 -40.96 -15.62
C ALA A 345 -6.14 -39.43 -15.73
N VAL A 346 -5.58 -38.90 -16.82
CA VAL A 346 -5.52 -37.44 -17.08
C VAL A 346 -6.92 -36.85 -17.26
N ALA A 347 -7.82 -37.54 -17.98
CA ALA A 347 -9.20 -37.08 -18.12
C ALA A 347 -9.91 -37.01 -16.77
N TYR A 348 -9.76 -38.04 -15.93
CA TYR A 348 -10.28 -38.05 -14.57
C TYR A 348 -9.70 -36.91 -13.72
N ALA A 349 -8.38 -36.70 -13.76
CA ALA A 349 -7.68 -35.60 -13.09
C ALA A 349 -8.19 -34.22 -13.51
N ALA A 350 -8.53 -34.05 -14.79
CA ALA A 350 -9.10 -32.82 -15.33
C ALA A 350 -10.56 -32.57 -14.89
N GLY A 351 -11.12 -33.45 -14.04
CA GLY A 351 -12.51 -33.35 -13.58
C GLY A 351 -13.54 -33.83 -14.61
N VAL A 352 -13.11 -34.58 -15.63
CA VAL A 352 -14.06 -35.26 -16.52
C VAL A 352 -14.72 -36.36 -15.71
N ASN A 353 -15.95 -36.11 -15.27
CA ASN A 353 -16.71 -37.08 -14.49
C ASN A 353 -17.20 -38.23 -15.39
N LEU A 354 -16.34 -39.25 -15.55
CA LEU A 354 -16.62 -40.42 -16.38
C LEU A 354 -17.59 -41.42 -15.72
N ILE A 355 -17.77 -41.35 -14.39
CA ILE A 355 -18.42 -42.42 -13.61
C ILE A 355 -19.59 -41.93 -12.74
N GLY A 356 -19.76 -40.62 -12.58
CA GLY A 356 -20.85 -40.03 -11.81
C GLY A 356 -20.65 -40.05 -10.28
N PHE A 357 -19.51 -40.52 -9.77
CA PHE A 357 -19.22 -40.62 -8.33
C PHE A 357 -18.08 -39.69 -7.91
N ASP A 358 -18.23 -39.11 -6.73
CA ASP A 358 -17.17 -38.33 -6.07
C ASP A 358 -16.42 -39.24 -5.10
N PHE A 359 -15.12 -39.42 -5.32
CA PHE A 359 -14.27 -40.24 -4.46
C PHE A 359 -13.54 -39.31 -3.49
N GLY A 360 -13.65 -39.59 -2.18
CA GLY A 360 -12.95 -38.79 -1.17
C GLY A 360 -11.43 -38.73 -1.41
N ALA A 361 -10.79 -37.69 -0.88
CA ALA A 361 -9.41 -37.27 -1.14
C ALA A 361 -8.29 -38.30 -0.80
N HIS A 362 -8.64 -39.53 -0.42
CA HIS A 362 -7.70 -40.55 0.06
C HIS A 362 -7.74 -41.84 -0.78
N MET A 363 -8.59 -41.93 -1.81
CA MET A 363 -8.81 -43.14 -2.62
C MET A 363 -8.26 -43.01 -4.05
N HIS A 364 -7.23 -42.20 -4.29
CA HIS A 364 -6.86 -41.81 -5.66
C HIS A 364 -6.22 -42.95 -6.46
N GLU A 365 -5.31 -43.73 -5.90
CA GLU A 365 -4.52 -44.70 -6.67
C GLU A 365 -5.35 -45.89 -7.14
N ALA A 366 -6.16 -46.47 -6.25
CA ALA A 366 -7.00 -47.63 -6.57
C ALA A 366 -8.08 -47.28 -7.60
N VAL A 367 -8.68 -46.09 -7.47
CA VAL A 367 -9.66 -45.57 -8.42
C VAL A 367 -9.01 -45.34 -9.78
N VAL A 368 -7.84 -44.69 -9.82
CA VAL A 368 -7.11 -44.42 -11.07
C VAL A 368 -6.68 -45.71 -11.77
N PHE A 369 -6.16 -46.69 -11.02
CA PHE A 369 -5.87 -48.02 -11.54
C PHE A 369 -7.11 -48.66 -12.19
N THR A 370 -8.24 -48.62 -11.50
CA THR A 370 -9.49 -49.22 -11.97
C THR A 370 -10.01 -48.52 -13.22
N ILE A 371 -10.02 -47.19 -13.25
CA ILE A 371 -10.40 -46.38 -14.41
C ILE A 371 -9.50 -46.70 -15.60
N ALA A 372 -8.18 -46.73 -15.39
CA ALA A 372 -7.21 -47.02 -16.44
C ALA A 372 -7.39 -48.43 -17.03
N ALA A 373 -7.64 -49.42 -16.17
CA ALA A 373 -7.93 -50.80 -16.58
C ALA A 373 -9.23 -50.88 -17.39
N LEU A 374 -10.32 -50.27 -16.91
CA LEU A 374 -11.62 -50.25 -17.59
C LEU A 374 -11.57 -49.51 -18.92
N ALA A 375 -10.93 -48.34 -18.97
CA ALA A 375 -10.77 -47.56 -20.18
C ALA A 375 -10.03 -48.35 -21.27
N THR A 376 -9.02 -49.15 -20.88
CA THR A 376 -8.29 -50.01 -21.81
C THR A 376 -9.14 -51.19 -22.29
N LEU A 377 -9.84 -51.85 -21.37
CA LEU A 377 -10.72 -52.99 -21.66
C LEU A 377 -11.85 -52.63 -22.63
N VAL A 378 -12.46 -51.46 -22.45
CA VAL A 378 -13.61 -51.01 -23.24
C VAL A 378 -13.17 -50.19 -24.47
N GLY A 379 -12.16 -49.33 -24.31
CA GLY A 379 -11.74 -48.38 -25.33
C GLY A 379 -11.00 -49.01 -26.52
N LEU A 380 -10.14 -50.01 -26.29
CA LEU A 380 -9.42 -50.69 -27.37
C LEU A 380 -10.36 -51.32 -28.43
N PRO A 381 -11.40 -52.09 -28.06
CA PRO A 381 -12.35 -52.61 -29.05
C PRO A 381 -13.06 -51.51 -29.86
N VAL A 382 -13.40 -50.38 -29.23
CA VAL A 382 -14.07 -49.26 -29.91
C VAL A 382 -13.14 -48.60 -30.93
N LEU A 383 -11.89 -48.34 -30.54
CA LEU A 383 -10.88 -47.75 -31.43
C LEU A 383 -10.58 -48.63 -32.65
N GLU A 384 -10.60 -49.95 -32.48
CA GLU A 384 -10.42 -50.88 -33.60
C GLU A 384 -11.62 -50.90 -34.55
N ARG A 385 -12.85 -50.86 -34.01
CA ARG A 385 -14.05 -50.73 -34.84
C ARG A 385 -14.03 -49.44 -35.67
N LEU A 386 -13.61 -48.33 -35.06
CA LEU A 386 -13.48 -47.04 -35.76
C LEU A 386 -12.41 -47.06 -36.85
N ARG A 387 -11.30 -47.80 -36.65
CA ARG A 387 -10.27 -47.99 -37.69
C ARG A 387 -10.68 -48.95 -38.80
N GLY A 388 -11.55 -49.92 -38.50
CA GLY A 388 -12.03 -50.91 -39.46
C GLY A 388 -13.29 -50.48 -40.23
N ALA A 389 -13.89 -49.34 -39.90
CA ALA A 389 -15.03 -48.80 -40.63
C ALA A 389 -14.57 -48.35 -42.04
N PRO A 390 -15.21 -48.84 -43.13
CA PRO A 390 -14.87 -48.39 -44.48
C PRO A 390 -15.10 -46.88 -44.60
N ALA A 391 -14.18 -46.17 -45.24
CA ALA A 391 -14.33 -44.74 -45.49
C ALA A 391 -15.65 -44.51 -46.25
N ALA A 392 -16.50 -43.60 -45.75
CA ALA A 392 -17.71 -43.23 -46.45
C ALA A 392 -17.35 -42.74 -47.85
N PRO A 393 -18.07 -43.16 -48.92
CA PRO A 393 -17.80 -42.66 -50.25
C PRO A 393 -17.91 -41.13 -50.24
N ASN A 394 -16.86 -40.45 -50.70
CA ASN A 394 -16.89 -39.00 -50.89
C ASN A 394 -18.03 -38.66 -51.90
N PRO A 395 -18.84 -37.63 -51.62
CA PRO A 395 -19.95 -37.23 -52.48
C PRO A 395 -19.48 -36.73 -53.85
#